data_AF-F0F8D9-F1
#
_entry.id   AF-F0F8D9-F1
#
_cell.length_a   1.000
_cell.length_b   1.000
_cell.length_c   1.000
_cell.angle_alpha   90.00
_cell.angle_beta   90.00
_cell.angle_gamma   90.00
#
_symmetry.space_group_name_H-M   'P 1'
#
loop_
_entity.id
_entity.type
_entity.pdbx_description
1 polymer ?
#
loop_
_entity_poly.entity_id
_entity_poly.type
_entity_poly.pdbx_seq_one_letter_code
_entity_poly.pdbx_strand_id
1 'polypeptide(L)' 'MMNKIRYINMCITEFGKKFGMEPHIAFNYLKEYKGIDFLNRYYEAEHQLSLNDAINDLISICKRNGGTVE' A
#
# COMPACT_ATOMS: atom_id res chain seq x y z
N MET A 1 -17.53 -4.20 0.95
CA MET A 1 -16.61 -4.21 2.11
C MET A 1 -15.55 -5.31 2.01
N MET A 2 -15.91 -6.58 1.73
CA MET A 2 -14.93 -7.68 1.65
C MET A 2 -13.89 -7.53 0.51
N ASN A 3 -14.29 -7.00 -0.66
CA ASN A 3 -13.36 -6.77 -1.79
C ASN A 3 -12.27 -5.76 -1.46
N LYS A 4 -12.63 -4.68 -0.75
CA LYS A 4 -11.70 -3.65 -0.30
C LYS A 4 -10.67 -4.19 0.69
N ILE A 5 -11.10 -4.98 1.67
CA ILE A 5 -10.19 -5.60 2.65
C ILE A 5 -9.22 -6.54 1.93
N ARG A 6 -9.70 -7.36 0.99
CA ARG A 6 -8.86 -8.27 0.20
C ARG A 6 -7.84 -7.51 -0.64
N TYR A 7 -8.27 -6.44 -1.30
CA TYR A 7 -7.40 -5.59 -2.11
C TYR A 7 -6.31 -4.93 -1.26
N ILE A 8 -6.67 -4.36 -0.10
CA ILE A 8 -5.69 -3.74 0.81
C ILE A 8 -4.68 -4.78 1.29
N ASN A 9 -5.13 -5.99 1.69
CA ASN A 9 -4.23 -7.08 2.08
C ASN A 9 -3.30 -7.53 0.96
N MET A 10 -3.79 -7.57 -0.29
CA MET A 10 -2.97 -7.86 -1.47
C MET A 10 -1.88 -6.79 -1.66
N CYS A 11 -2.24 -5.50 -1.56
CA CYS A 11 -1.27 -4.41 -1.67
C CYS A 11 -0.21 -4.45 -0.57
N ILE A 12 -0.60 -4.72 0.69
CA ILE A 12 0.34 -4.90 1.81
C ILE A 12 1.32 -6.04 1.50
N THR A 13 0.80 -7.17 1.00
CA THR A 13 1.62 -8.36 0.71
C THR A 13 2.61 -8.11 -0.42
N GLU A 14 2.17 -7.51 -1.53
CA GLU A 14 3.06 -7.21 -2.66
C GLU A 14 4.06 -6.09 -2.34
N PHE A 15 3.65 -5.08 -1.58
CA PHE A 15 4.57 -4.07 -1.05
C PHE A 15 5.66 -4.73 -0.20
N GLY A 16 5.26 -5.63 0.69
CA GLY A 16 6.20 -6.38 1.53
C GLY A 16 7.19 -7.19 0.70
N LYS A 17 6.71 -7.96 -0.28
CA LYS A 17 7.58 -8.71 -1.20
C LYS A 17 8.57 -7.81 -1.94
N LYS A 18 8.13 -6.64 -2.43
CA LYS A 18 8.99 -5.70 -3.17
C LYS A 18 10.17 -5.21 -2.33
N PHE A 19 9.97 -4.99 -1.03
CA PHE A 19 10.98 -4.45 -0.12
C PHE A 19 11.55 -5.46 0.88
N GLY A 20 11.29 -6.76 0.69
CA GLY A 20 11.77 -7.80 1.60
C GLY A 20 11.21 -7.70 3.02
N MET A 21 10.00 -7.15 3.18
CA MET A 21 9.32 -7.02 4.47
C MET A 21 8.31 -8.14 4.67
N GLU A 22 8.27 -8.67 5.89
CA GLU A 22 7.14 -9.48 6.35
C GLU A 22 5.83 -8.67 6.29
N PRO A 23 4.67 -9.30 6.02
CA PRO A 23 3.41 -8.57 5.82
C PRO A 23 3.02 -7.63 6.98
N HIS A 24 3.32 -8.01 8.23
CA HIS A 24 3.04 -7.17 9.39
C HIS A 24 3.96 -5.94 9.48
N ILE A 25 5.21 -6.06 9.03
CA ILE A 25 6.15 -4.93 8.93
C ILE A 25 5.72 -3.98 7.81
N ALA A 26 5.36 -4.53 6.64
CA ALA A 26 4.81 -3.75 5.53
C ALA A 26 3.54 -3.00 5.96
N PHE A 27 2.62 -3.66 6.67
CA PHE A 27 1.43 -3.01 7.20
C PHE A 27 1.78 -1.85 8.14
N ASN A 28 2.68 -2.05 9.10
CA ASN A 28 3.08 -1.01 10.04
C ASN A 28 3.71 0.19 9.31
N TYR A 29 4.60 -0.08 8.34
CA TYR A 29 5.21 0.95 7.50
C TYR A 29 4.16 1.75 6.71
N LEU A 30 3.27 1.06 6.00
CA LEU A 30 2.20 1.70 5.22
C LEU A 30 1.22 2.47 6.10
N LYS A 31 0.97 2.00 7.33
CA LYS A 31 0.12 2.71 8.29
C LYS A 31 0.78 4.00 8.78
N GLU A 32 2.06 3.92 9.16
CA GLU A 32 2.84 5.06 9.65
C GLU A 32 2.90 6.18 8.58
N TYR A 33 3.21 5.80 7.35
CA TYR A 33 3.41 6.75 6.24
C TYR A 33 2.19 6.91 5.33
N LYS A 34 0.97 6.81 5.89
CA LYS A 34 -0.32 7.14 5.24
C LYS A 34 -0.72 6.30 4.01
N GLY A 35 -0.01 5.22 3.69
CA GLY A 35 -0.35 4.29 2.62
C GLY A 35 -1.68 3.55 2.86
N ILE A 36 -1.96 3.11 4.10
CA ILE A 36 -3.24 2.46 4.43
C ILE A 36 -4.41 3.45 4.34
N ASP A 37 -4.20 4.70 4.77
CA ASP A 37 -5.20 5.76 4.65
C ASP A 37 -5.49 6.07 3.18
N PHE A 38 -4.45 6.10 2.34
CA PHE A 38 -4.56 6.26 0.89
C PHE A 38 -5.39 5.16 0.24
N LEU A 39 -5.06 3.87 0.45
CA LEU A 39 -5.83 2.76 -0.12
C LEU A 39 -7.28 2.77 0.38
N ASN A 40 -7.51 3.16 1.63
CA ASN A 40 -8.86 3.29 2.15
C ASN A 40 -9.63 4.43 1.49
N ARG A 41 -9.01 5.59 1.29
CA ARG A 41 -9.68 6.77 0.74
C ARG A 41 -9.93 6.65 -0.76
N TYR A 42 -9.01 6.06 -1.51
CA TYR A 42 -9.02 6.04 -2.98
C TYR A 42 -9.30 4.66 -3.58
N TYR A 43 -9.77 3.71 -2.77
CA TYR A 43 -10.08 2.33 -3.21
C TYR A 43 -10.83 2.27 -4.55
N GLU A 44 -11.88 3.08 -4.74
CA GLU A 44 -12.72 3.03 -5.96
C GLU A 44 -11.94 3.34 -7.25
N ALA A 45 -10.85 4.11 -7.18
CA ALA A 45 -9.96 4.37 -8.31
C ALA A 45 -8.84 3.32 -8.38
N GLU A 46 -8.15 3.10 -7.26
CA GLU A 46 -6.95 2.25 -7.18
C GLU A 46 -7.20 0.80 -7.57
N HIS A 47 -8.38 0.24 -7.24
CA HIS A 47 -8.69 -1.15 -7.56
C HIS A 47 -8.93 -1.43 -9.05
N GLN A 48 -9.05 -0.38 -9.87
CA GLN A 48 -9.17 -0.48 -11.33
C GLN A 48 -7.81 -0.44 -12.03
N LEU A 49 -6.76 -0.02 -11.32
CA LEU A 49 -5.40 0.06 -11.83
C LEU A 49 -4.68 -1.29 -11.76
N SER A 50 -3.52 -1.37 -12.42
CA SER A 50 -2.65 -2.51 -12.22
C SER A 50 -2.10 -2.51 -10.79
N LEU A 51 -1.77 -3.71 -10.30
CA LEU A 51 -1.18 -3.83 -8.96
C LEU A 51 0.16 -3.08 -8.86
N ASN A 52 0.94 -3.05 -9.94
CA ASN A 52 2.21 -2.32 -9.97
C ASN A 52 2.00 -0.80 -9.82
N ASP A 53 0.96 -0.24 -10.44
CA ASP A 53 0.64 1.18 -10.31
C ASP A 53 0.26 1.52 -8.88
N ALA A 54 -0.63 0.73 -8.26
CA ALA A 54 -1.01 0.91 -6.86
C ALA A 54 0.20 0.82 -5.91
N ILE A 55 1.16 -0.08 -6.17
CA ILE A 55 2.42 -0.15 -5.40
C ILE A 55 3.28 1.10 -5.61
N ASN A 56 3.39 1.63 -6.84
CA ASN A 56 4.14 2.85 -7.12
C ASN A 56 3.49 4.09 -6.46
N ASP A 57 2.17 4.14 -6.42
CA ASP A 57 1.42 5.18 -5.72
C ASP A 57 1.61 5.09 -4.22
N LEU A 58 1.60 3.88 -3.64
CA LEU A 58 1.95 3.66 -2.23
C LEU A 58 3.37 4.15 -1.91
N ILE A 59 4.35 3.84 -2.74
CA ILE A 59 5.73 4.33 -2.57
C ILE A 59 5.75 5.86 -2.58
N SER A 60 5.08 6.47 -3.56
CA SER A 60 5.01 7.92 -3.72
C SER A 60 4.34 8.60 -2.52
N ILE A 61 3.22 8.05 -2.04
CA ILE A 61 2.50 8.53 -0.87
C ILE A 61 3.35 8.38 0.39
N CYS A 62 3.97 7.22 0.60
CA CYS A 62 4.81 7.00 1.78
C CYS A 62 6.02 7.95 1.76
N LYS A 63 6.72 8.13 0.63
CA LYS A 63 7.83 9.08 0.50
C LYS A 63 7.40 10.52 0.81
N ARG A 64 6.23 10.96 0.33
CA ARG A 64 5.67 12.29 0.64
C ARG A 64 5.34 12.49 2.12
N ASN A 65 5.16 11.40 2.88
CA ASN A 65 4.88 11.42 4.31
C ASN A 65 6.08 11.03 5.18
N GLY A 66 7.30 11.04 4.62
CA GLY A 66 8.55 10.81 5.38
C GLY A 66 9.06 9.36 5.36
N GLY A 67 8.43 8.47 4.60
CA GLY A 67 8.88 7.10 4.41
C GLY A 67 10.16 7.00 3.57
N THR A 68 10.99 6.00 3.84
CA THR A 68 12.36 5.88 3.33
C THR A 68 12.63 4.66 2.45
N VAL A 69 11.62 3.87 2.09
CA VAL A 69 11.83 2.73 1.16
C VAL A 69 12.33 3.22 -0.19
N GLU A 70 13.36 2.56 -0.75
CA GLU A 70 14.00 2.95 -2.02
C GLU A 70 13.45 2.17 -3.21
#